data_AF-A0A9W6P0P3-F1
#
_entry.id   AF-A0A9W6P0P3-F1
#
_cell.length_a   1.000
_cell.length_b   1.000
_cell.length_c   1.000
_cell.angle_alpha   90.00
_cell.angle_beta   90.00
_cell.angle_gamma   90.00
#
_symmetry.space_group_name_H-M   'P 1'
#
loop_
_entity.id
_entity.type
_entity.pdbx_description
1 polymer ?
#
loop_
_entity_poly.entity_id
_entity_poly.type
_entity_poly.pdbx_seq_one_letter_code
_entity_poly.pdbx_strand_id
1 'polypeptide(L)'
;MAGMSDDRGERARAAETMRSAPALRAGFALCELTLRELWTAQVALGGMLSEDELRETLELRREPTWAEHDVVAAALNEWFTERGQDHPVAYSEELRSETPDGP
;
A
#
# COMPACT_ATOMS: atom_id res chain seq x y z
N MET A 1 1.91 -12.13 -35.90
CA MET A 1 1.86 -12.65 -34.52
C MET A 1 2.87 -11.86 -33.68
N ALA A 2 2.43 -10.82 -33.00
CA ALA A 2 3.18 -10.13 -31.95
C ALA A 2 2.14 -9.30 -31.16
N GLY A 3 1.98 -9.57 -29.85
CA GLY A 3 0.97 -8.89 -29.04
C GLY A 3 0.55 -9.61 -27.75
N MET A 4 1.06 -10.82 -27.48
CA MET A 4 0.62 -11.61 -26.31
C MET A 4 1.50 -11.43 -25.06
N SER A 5 2.59 -10.66 -25.12
CA SER A 5 3.61 -10.60 -24.06
C SER A 5 3.49 -9.38 -23.12
N ASP A 6 2.89 -8.27 -23.55
CA ASP A 6 2.68 -7.07 -22.70
C ASP A 6 1.41 -7.16 -21.83
N ASP A 7 0.33 -7.76 -22.36
CA ASP A 7 -1.00 -7.79 -21.72
C ASP A 7 -0.98 -8.51 -20.35
N ARG A 8 -0.10 -9.51 -20.18
CA ARG A 8 0.03 -10.24 -18.91
C ARG A 8 0.77 -9.42 -17.85
N GLY A 9 1.80 -8.68 -18.24
CA GLY A 9 2.54 -7.80 -17.34
C GLY A 9 1.71 -6.61 -16.90
N GLU A 10 0.92 -6.04 -17.81
CA GLU A 10 0.02 -4.92 -17.52
C GLU A 10 -1.16 -5.35 -16.64
N ARG A 11 -1.73 -6.55 -16.87
CA ARG A 11 -2.75 -7.12 -15.98
C ARG A 11 -2.21 -7.54 -14.62
N ALA A 12 -1.00 -8.09 -14.54
CA ALA A 12 -0.36 -8.43 -13.27
C ALA A 12 -0.07 -7.16 -12.48
N ARG A 13 0.49 -6.13 -13.14
CA ARG A 13 0.67 -4.81 -12.51
C ARG A 13 -0.66 -4.21 -12.08
N ALA A 14 -1.70 -4.24 -12.91
CA ALA A 14 -3.02 -3.75 -12.54
C ALA A 14 -3.62 -4.54 -11.36
N ALA A 15 -3.48 -5.86 -11.31
CA ALA A 15 -3.98 -6.70 -10.22
C ALA A 15 -3.16 -6.57 -8.92
N GLU A 16 -1.84 -6.41 -9.01
CA GLU A 16 -0.96 -6.10 -7.89
C GLU A 16 -1.27 -4.72 -7.34
N THR A 17 -1.37 -3.74 -8.23
CA THR A 17 -1.78 -2.37 -7.92
C THR A 17 -3.17 -2.38 -7.27
N MET A 18 -4.14 -3.17 -7.74
CA MET A 18 -5.44 -3.36 -7.08
C MET A 18 -5.38 -3.96 -5.65
N ARG A 19 -4.25 -4.54 -5.21
CA ARG A 19 -4.06 -5.03 -3.83
C ARG A 19 -3.46 -3.98 -2.89
N SER A 20 -2.91 -2.88 -3.44
CA SER A 20 -2.20 -1.85 -2.69
C SER A 20 -3.15 -1.03 -1.80
N ALA A 21 -4.10 -0.28 -2.40
CA ALA A 21 -5.04 0.53 -1.63
C ALA A 21 -5.89 -0.28 -0.64
N PRO A 22 -6.39 -1.50 -0.95
CA PRO A 22 -7.07 -2.34 0.03
C PRO A 22 -6.19 -2.77 1.21
N ALA A 23 -4.90 -3.06 0.98
CA ALA A 23 -3.98 -3.41 2.06
C ALA A 23 -3.74 -2.22 3.00
N LEU A 24 -3.54 -1.01 2.46
CA LEU A 24 -3.43 0.21 3.26
C LEU A 24 -4.70 0.50 4.04
N ARG A 25 -5.87 0.35 3.41
CA ARG A 25 -7.16 0.51 4.08
C ARG A 25 -7.35 -0.49 5.22
N ALA A 26 -6.96 -1.75 5.02
CA ALA A 26 -7.04 -2.77 6.06
C ALA A 26 -6.12 -2.43 7.24
N GLY A 27 -4.87 -2.04 6.96
CA GLY A 27 -3.94 -1.56 7.98
C GLY A 27 -4.47 -0.34 8.74
N PHE A 28 -5.05 0.62 8.03
CA PHE A 28 -5.66 1.80 8.62
C PHE A 28 -6.87 1.46 9.51
N ALA A 29 -7.70 0.49 9.12
CA ALA A 29 -8.84 0.05 9.91
C ALA A 29 -8.43 -0.69 11.19
N LEU A 30 -7.23 -1.27 11.23
CA LEU A 30 -6.67 -1.97 12.38
C LEU A 30 -5.88 -1.04 13.31
N CYS A 31 -5.41 0.09 12.80
CA CYS A 31 -4.77 1.11 13.62
C CYS A 31 -5.80 2.07 14.22
N GLU A 32 -5.52 2.62 15.39
CA GLU A 32 -6.38 3.65 16.02
C GLU A 32 -6.01 5.08 15.60
N LEU A 33 -5.22 5.21 14.52
CA LEU A 33 -4.80 6.51 14.01
C LEU A 33 -5.94 7.22 13.29
N THR A 34 -6.01 8.52 13.47
CA THR A 34 -6.81 9.38 12.60
C THR A 34 -6.12 9.56 11.24
N LEU A 35 -6.89 9.90 10.21
CA LEU A 35 -6.36 10.20 8.87
C LEU A 35 -5.21 11.21 8.92
N ARG A 36 -5.36 12.25 9.76
CA ARG A 36 -4.36 13.31 9.92
C ARG A 36 -3.08 12.83 10.60
N GLU A 37 -3.18 11.91 11.55
CA GLU A 37 -2.00 11.32 12.20
C GLU A 37 -1.26 10.41 11.23
N LEU A 38 -1.98 9.59 10.46
CA LEU A 38 -1.35 8.79 9.40
C LEU A 38 -0.70 9.67 8.34
N TRP A 39 -1.36 10.75 7.92
CA TRP A 39 -0.79 11.73 7.01
C TRP A 39 0.48 12.38 7.59
N THR A 40 0.48 12.74 8.88
CA THR A 40 1.67 13.31 9.54
C THR A 40 2.81 12.29 9.60
N ALA A 41 2.51 11.03 9.90
CA ALA A 41 3.50 9.95 9.94
C ALA A 41 4.12 9.69 8.56
N GLN A 42 3.31 9.57 7.49
CA GLN A 42 3.86 9.37 6.15
C GLN A 42 4.67 10.59 5.67
N VAL A 43 4.28 11.83 6.01
CA VAL A 43 5.11 13.02 5.73
C VAL A 43 6.44 12.96 6.48
N ALA A 44 6.45 12.54 7.75
CA ALA A 44 7.67 12.42 8.53
C ALA A 44 8.67 11.41 7.94
N LEU A 45 8.16 10.38 7.27
CA LEU A 45 8.95 9.39 6.53
C LEU A 45 9.36 9.83 5.11
N GLY A 46 9.01 11.06 4.71
CA GLY A 46 9.34 11.62 3.39
C GLY A 46 8.29 11.36 2.31
N GLY A 47 7.07 10.95 2.70
CA GLY A 47 5.96 10.72 1.81
C GLY A 47 5.42 12.03 1.20
N MET A 48 4.96 11.94 -0.04
CA MET A 48 4.53 13.09 -0.84
C MET A 48 3.01 13.20 -0.96
N LEU A 49 2.25 12.27 -0.36
CA LEU A 49 0.80 12.29 -0.42
C LEU A 49 0.25 13.50 0.35
N SER A 50 -0.65 14.23 -0.29
CA SER A 50 -1.52 15.16 0.42
C SER A 50 -2.54 14.41 1.29
N GLU A 51 -3.11 15.09 2.27
CA GLU A 51 -4.15 14.50 3.14
C GLU A 51 -5.38 14.05 2.33
N ASP A 52 -5.74 14.80 1.28
CA ASP A 52 -6.83 14.45 0.35
C ASP A 52 -6.50 13.20 -0.47
N GLU A 53 -5.30 13.11 -1.06
CA GLU A 53 -4.90 11.92 -1.84
C GLU A 53 -4.78 10.67 -0.97
N LEU A 54 -4.32 10.82 0.27
CA LEU A 54 -4.31 9.72 1.24
C LEU A 54 -5.74 9.26 1.55
N ARG A 55 -6.67 10.20 1.75
CA ARG A 55 -8.08 9.87 1.97
C ARG A 55 -8.68 9.13 0.77
N GLU A 56 -8.49 9.65 -0.44
CA GLU A 56 -8.97 9.00 -1.66
C GLU A 56 -8.38 7.59 -1.83
N THR A 57 -7.11 7.42 -1.45
CA THR A 57 -6.46 6.11 -1.43
C THR A 57 -7.13 5.15 -0.44
N LEU A 58 -7.39 5.58 0.80
CA LEU A 58 -8.06 4.77 1.81
C LEU A 58 -9.54 4.49 1.48
N GLU A 59 -10.19 5.39 0.75
CA GLU A 59 -11.54 5.21 0.21
C GLU A 59 -11.59 4.33 -1.05
N LEU A 60 -10.44 3.84 -1.53
CA LEU A 60 -10.30 3.07 -2.77
C LEU A 60 -10.75 3.84 -4.02
N ARG A 61 -10.69 5.17 -3.98
CA ARG A 61 -11.02 6.07 -5.09
C ARG A 61 -9.79 6.40 -5.93
N ARG A 62 -8.60 6.35 -5.32
CA ARG A 62 -7.29 6.56 -5.94
C ARG A 62 -6.43 5.35 -5.61
N GLU A 63 -5.56 5.00 -6.55
CA GLU A 63 -4.56 3.98 -6.34
C GLU A 63 -3.20 4.66 -6.16
N PRO A 64 -2.46 4.40 -5.08
CA PRO A 64 -1.16 4.98 -4.87
C PRO A 64 -0.13 4.31 -5.78
N THR A 65 0.93 5.03 -6.09
CA THR A 65 2.14 4.43 -6.67
C THR A 65 2.82 3.53 -5.65
N TRP A 66 3.68 2.62 -6.12
CA TRP A 66 4.42 1.72 -5.22
C TRP A 66 5.24 2.43 -4.17
N ALA A 67 5.88 3.54 -4.53
CA ALA A 67 6.65 4.35 -3.59
C ALA A 67 5.74 5.02 -2.53
N GLU A 68 4.58 5.53 -2.93
CA GLU A 68 3.60 6.10 -2.00
C GLU A 68 3.03 5.01 -1.06
N HIS A 69 2.71 3.83 -1.61
CA HIS A 69 2.27 2.68 -0.82
C HIS A 69 3.29 2.30 0.24
N ASP A 70 4.56 2.17 -0.13
CA ASP A 70 5.62 1.74 0.79
C ASP A 70 5.78 2.73 1.95
N VAL A 71 5.66 4.03 1.69
CA VAL A 71 5.77 5.04 2.76
C VAL A 71 4.55 4.99 3.69
N VAL A 72 3.34 4.81 3.16
CA VAL A 72 2.13 4.67 4.00
C VAL A 72 2.15 3.35 4.77
N ALA A 73 2.59 2.27 4.15
CA ALA A 73 2.77 0.97 4.80
C ALA A 73 3.82 1.05 5.91
N ALA A 74 4.94 1.76 5.70
CA ALA A 74 5.92 2.03 6.73
C ALA A 74 5.33 2.81 7.91
N ALA A 75 4.60 3.90 7.64
CA ALA A 75 3.94 4.68 8.68
C ALA A 75 2.96 3.85 9.52
N LEU A 76 2.18 2.96 8.88
CA LEU A 76 1.28 2.05 9.58
C LEU A 76 2.05 1.01 10.40
N ASN A 77 3.06 0.38 9.80
CA ASN A 77 3.86 -0.64 10.46
C ASN A 77 4.65 -0.10 11.64
N GLU A 78 5.20 1.12 11.57
CA GLU A 78 5.87 1.74 12.72
C GLU A 78 4.92 1.85 13.93
N TRP A 79 3.66 2.26 13.71
CA TRP A 79 2.66 2.34 14.78
C TRP A 79 2.37 0.98 15.44
N PHE A 80 2.33 -0.10 14.64
CA PHE A 80 2.15 -1.47 15.13
C PHE A 80 3.37 -1.97 15.89
N THR A 81 4.57 -1.70 15.37
CA THR A 81 5.86 -2.08 15.98
C THR A 81 6.10 -1.38 17.31
N GLU A 82 5.77 -0.10 17.42
CA GLU A 82 5.82 0.63 18.70
C GLU A 82 4.92 0.01 19.78
N ARG A 83 3.88 -0.72 19.37
CA ARG A 83 2.95 -1.45 20.25
C ARG A 83 3.33 -2.91 20.46
N GLY A 84 4.47 -3.34 19.91
CA GLY A 84 4.93 -4.73 19.97
C GLY A 84 4.08 -5.70 19.13
N GLN A 85 3.32 -5.18 18.16
CA GLN A 85 2.66 -6.00 17.16
C GLN A 85 3.60 -6.21 15.96
N ASP A 86 3.34 -7.25 15.15
CA ASP A 86 4.06 -7.49 13.89
C ASP A 86 3.79 -6.38 12.85
N HIS A 87 4.29 -6.54 11.62
CA HIS A 87 4.00 -5.67 10.48
C HIS A 87 2.81 -6.22 9.67
N PRO A 88 1.56 -5.85 9.97
CA PRO A 88 0.39 -6.38 9.26
C PRO A 88 0.21 -5.80 7.86
N VAL A 89 0.90 -4.72 7.51
CA VAL A 89 0.78 -4.07 6.20
C VAL A 89 1.94 -4.47 5.31
N ALA A 90 1.67 -5.31 4.32
CA ALA A 90 2.66 -5.76 3.35
C ALA A 90 3.20 -4.60 2.51
N TYR A 91 4.51 -4.55 2.30
CA TYR A 91 5.14 -3.62 1.37
C TYR A 91 4.88 -4.02 -0.10
N SER A 92 5.12 -3.10 -1.02
CA SER A 92 4.95 -3.32 -2.46
C SER A 92 5.78 -4.50 -2.97
N GLU A 93 6.95 -4.76 -2.38
CA GLU A 93 7.81 -5.89 -2.74
C GLU A 93 7.20 -7.23 -2.31
N GLU A 94 6.57 -7.28 -1.14
CA GLU A 94 5.85 -8.45 -0.64
C GLU A 94 4.60 -8.73 -1.49
N LEU A 95 3.84 -7.68 -1.84
CA LEU A 95 2.68 -7.78 -2.72
C LEU A 95 3.02 -8.27 -4.15
N ARG A 96 4.26 -8.03 -4.59
CA ARG A 96 4.81 -8.47 -5.88
C ARG A 96 5.38 -9.89 -5.83
N SER A 97 5.96 -10.27 -4.69
CA SER A 97 6.55 -11.60 -4.48
C SER A 97 5.52 -12.66 -4.11
N GLU A 98 4.30 -12.28 -3.69
CA GLU A 98 3.14 -13.17 -3.60
C GLU A 98 2.54 -13.47 -5.00
N THR A 99 3.43 -13.88 -5.91
CA THR A 99 3.09 -14.81 -6.99
C THR A 99 3.08 -16.19 -6.33
N PRO A 100 1.99 -16.97 -6.43
CA PRO A 100 1.99 -18.32 -5.89
C PRO A 100 3.12 -19.09 -6.56
N ASP A 101 4.15 -19.42 -5.78
CA ASP A 101 5.14 -20.40 -6.16
C ASP A 101 4.36 -21.71 -6.35
N GLY A 102 4.06 -22.02 -7.61
CA GLY A 102 3.26 -23.17 -7.97
C GLY A 102 4.05 -24.46 -7.69
N PRO A 103 3.39 -25.56 -7.32
CA PRO A 103 4.03 -26.87 -7.21
C PRO A 103 4.59 -27.36 -8.55
#